data_AF-A0A6N6SUD3-F1
#
_entry.id   AF-A0A6N6SUD3-F1
#
_cell.length_a   1.000
_cell.length_b   1.000
_cell.length_c   1.000
_cell.angle_alpha   90.00
_cell.angle_beta   90.00
_cell.angle_gamma   90.00
#
_symmetry.space_group_name_H-M   'P 1'
#
loop_
_entity.id
_entity.type
_entity.pdbx_description
1 polymer ?
#
loop_
_entity_poly.entity_id
_entity_poly.type
_entity_poly.pdbx_seq_one_letter_code
_entity_poly.pdbx_strand_id
1 'polypeptide(L)'
;MKTNNFHESYASGEINPPSERSTGLVFTAVAVIVAVLWRGRPPVLWAALGLALLLLTASLLAPTLLKPLNVAWFRAGLLLHNIVNPLVMSAIFVLVFVPAGLLMRIRHDPLRSRRATDASTYWIDRKDAYVSSMTRQF
;
A
#
# COMPACT_ATOMS: atom_id res chain seq x y z
N MET A 1 34.52 10.22 -7.80
CA MET A 1 33.85 10.29 -6.47
C MET A 1 33.12 11.62 -6.39
N LYS A 2 31.78 11.62 -6.38
CA LYS A 2 30.97 12.85 -6.34
C LYS A 2 30.20 12.85 -5.02
N THR A 3 30.64 13.67 -4.07
CA THR A 3 30.02 13.83 -2.74
C THR A 3 28.81 14.76 -2.87
N ASN A 4 27.61 14.19 -2.89
CA ASN A 4 26.36 14.95 -2.79
C ASN A 4 26.12 15.31 -1.31
N ASN A 5 26.47 16.53 -0.92
CA ASN A 5 26.17 17.11 0.40
C ASN A 5 24.73 17.64 0.44
N PHE A 6 23.74 16.76 0.39
CA PHE A 6 22.34 17.08 0.69
C PHE A 6 21.97 16.49 2.06
N HIS A 7 21.32 17.28 2.92
CA HIS A 7 20.84 16.85 4.24
C HIS A 7 19.68 15.84 4.15
N GLU A 8 19.02 15.75 2.99
CA GLU A 8 17.98 14.77 2.71
C GLU A 8 18.43 13.86 1.57
N SER A 9 18.56 12.57 1.86
CA SER A 9 18.77 11.55 0.84
C SER A 9 17.42 11.17 0.22
N TYR A 10 17.11 11.72 -0.95
CA TYR A 10 15.94 11.30 -1.75
C TYR A 10 16.13 9.93 -2.43
N ALA A 11 17.17 9.18 -2.07
CA ALA A 11 17.27 7.79 -2.43
C ALA A 11 16.15 7.05 -1.68
N SER A 12 14.99 6.93 -2.32
CA SER A 12 13.94 5.99 -1.96
C SER A 12 14.62 4.65 -1.68
N GLY A 13 14.62 4.25 -0.40
CA GLY A 13 15.42 3.11 0.07
C GLY A 13 15.24 1.91 -0.84
N GLU A 14 16.35 1.30 -1.26
CA GLU A 14 16.30 0.11 -2.10
C GLU A 14 15.46 -0.96 -1.40
N ILE A 15 14.33 -1.31 -2.01
CA ILE A 15 13.43 -2.34 -1.46
C ILE A 15 14.08 -3.68 -1.73
N ASN A 16 14.84 -4.16 -0.75
CA ASN A 16 15.51 -5.44 -0.83
C ASN A 16 14.50 -6.59 -0.72
N PRO A 17 14.67 -7.67 -1.49
CA PRO A 17 13.84 -8.85 -1.34
C PRO A 17 13.96 -9.42 0.09
N PRO A 18 12.89 -10.01 0.63
CA PRO A 18 12.92 -10.68 1.93
C PRO A 18 14.01 -11.75 2.00
N SER A 19 14.42 -12.11 3.23
CA SER A 19 15.35 -13.21 3.42
C SER A 19 14.82 -14.50 2.77
N GLU A 20 15.69 -15.22 2.08
CA GLU A 20 15.35 -16.49 1.40
C GLU A 20 14.71 -17.50 2.38
N ARG A 21 15.15 -17.47 3.65
CA ARG A 21 14.61 -18.31 4.73
C ARG A 21 13.18 -17.93 5.13
N SER A 22 12.87 -16.64 5.25
CA SER A 22 11.52 -16.20 5.60
C SER A 22 10.51 -16.59 4.53
N THR A 23 10.90 -16.50 3.26
CA THR A 23 10.05 -16.89 2.13
C THR A 23 9.79 -18.40 2.13
N GLY A 24 10.82 -19.23 2.35
CA GLY A 24 10.65 -20.69 2.51
C GLY A 24 9.73 -21.08 3.67
N LEU A 25 9.81 -20.38 4.80
CA LEU A 25 8.90 -20.59 5.94
C LEU A 25 7.44 -20.24 5.61
N VAL A 26 7.19 -19.15 4.87
CA VAL A 26 5.84 -18.78 4.42
C VAL A 26 5.24 -19.87 3.53
N PHE A 27 6.00 -20.38 2.54
CA PHE A 27 5.51 -21.47 1.69
C PHE A 27 5.26 -22.76 2.46
N THR A 28 6.11 -23.06 3.46
CA THR A 28 5.88 -24.19 4.37
C THR A 28 4.59 -24.02 5.16
N ALA A 29 4.35 -22.84 5.73
CA ALA A 29 3.13 -22.54 6.47
C ALA A 29 1.88 -22.68 5.57
N VAL A 30 1.93 -22.18 4.34
CA VAL A 30 0.85 -22.35 3.35
C VAL A 30 0.60 -23.83 3.06
N ALA A 31 1.64 -24.63 2.83
CA ALA A 31 1.50 -26.07 2.58
C ALA A 31 0.88 -26.80 3.77
N VAL A 32 1.24 -26.43 5.00
CA VAL A 32 0.61 -26.98 6.23
C VAL A 32 -0.86 -26.58 6.32
N ILE A 33 -1.22 -25.32 6.05
CA ILE A 33 -2.63 -24.87 6.04
C ILE A 33 -3.45 -25.67 5.02
N VAL A 34 -2.91 -25.88 3.82
CA VAL A 34 -3.57 -26.70 2.78
C VAL A 34 -3.76 -28.15 3.26
N ALA A 35 -2.73 -28.74 3.89
CA ALA A 35 -2.81 -30.09 4.45
C ALA A 35 -3.91 -30.21 5.52
N VAL A 36 -4.05 -29.20 6.39
CA VAL A 36 -5.08 -29.16 7.43
C VAL A 36 -6.47 -28.97 6.83
N LEU A 37 -6.62 -28.06 5.86
CA LEU A 37 -7.90 -27.76 5.23
C LEU A 37 -8.44 -28.96 4.42
N TRP A 38 -7.55 -29.76 3.84
CA TRP A 38 -7.90 -30.90 2.96
C TRP A 38 -7.73 -32.26 3.65
N ARG A 39 -7.81 -32.29 4.98
CA ARG A 39 -7.58 -33.50 5.80
C ARG A 39 -8.49 -34.68 5.46
N GLY A 40 -9.65 -34.44 4.87
CA GLY A 40 -10.58 -35.47 4.40
C GLY A 40 -10.16 -36.18 3.09
N ARG A 41 -9.09 -35.72 2.41
CA ARG A 41 -8.58 -36.34 1.17
C ARG A 41 -7.16 -36.87 1.39
N PRO A 42 -7.00 -38.16 1.72
CA PRO A 42 -5.70 -38.76 2.03
C PRO A 42 -4.59 -38.45 1.02
N PRO A 43 -4.78 -38.56 -0.32
CA PRO A 43 -3.69 -38.31 -1.25
C PRO A 43 -3.22 -36.85 -1.26
N VAL A 44 -4.14 -35.91 -1.05
CA VAL A 44 -3.82 -34.47 -1.00
C VAL A 44 -3.09 -34.13 0.29
N LEU A 45 -3.49 -34.73 1.41
CA LEU A 45 -2.83 -34.54 2.71
C LEU A 45 -1.38 -35.03 2.69
N TRP A 46 -1.13 -36.25 2.20
CA TRP A 46 0.23 -36.80 2.14
C TRP A 46 1.12 -36.03 1.17
N ALA A 47 0.59 -35.62 0.02
CA ALA A 47 1.32 -34.78 -0.93
C ALA A 47 1.66 -33.39 -0.33
N ALA A 48 0.71 -32.74 0.34
CA ALA A 48 0.92 -31.44 0.96
C ALA A 48 1.92 -31.50 2.13
N LEU A 49 1.86 -32.55 2.97
CA LEU A 49 2.83 -32.76 4.05
C LEU A 49 4.23 -33.06 3.52
N GLY A 50 4.34 -33.90 2.48
CA GLY A 50 5.63 -34.18 1.83
C GLY A 50 6.26 -32.91 1.24
N LEU A 51 5.44 -32.09 0.58
CA LEU A 51 5.87 -30.80 0.04
C LEU A 51 6.27 -29.82 1.15
N ALA A 52 5.52 -29.76 2.25
CA ALA A 52 5.85 -28.93 3.41
C ALA A 52 7.22 -29.33 4.01
N LEU A 53 7.48 -30.63 4.16
CA LEU A 53 8.75 -31.12 4.70
C LEU A 53 9.93 -30.83 3.77
N LEU A 54 9.74 -30.98 2.45
CA LEU A 54 10.75 -30.62 1.45
C LEU A 54 11.05 -29.12 1.45
N LEU A 55 10.02 -28.28 1.51
CA LEU A 55 10.19 -26.83 1.57
C LEU A 55 10.85 -26.38 2.87
N LEU A 56 10.49 -27.00 4.00
CA LEU A 56 11.12 -26.73 5.29
C LEU A 56 12.61 -27.09 5.25
N THR A 57 12.94 -28.31 4.81
CA THR A 57 14.35 -28.76 4.74
C THR A 57 15.17 -27.93 3.76
N ALA A 58 14.62 -27.61 2.58
CA ALA A 58 15.29 -26.73 1.62
C ALA A 58 15.47 -25.30 2.17
N SER A 59 14.49 -24.78 2.92
CA SER A 59 14.57 -23.47 3.57
C SER A 59 15.65 -23.39 4.67
N LEU A 60 15.93 -24.50 5.37
CA LEU A 60 16.95 -24.53 6.43
C LEU A 60 18.35 -24.87 5.91
N LEU A 61 18.48 -25.87 5.03
CA LEU A 61 19.77 -26.40 4.60
C LEU A 61 20.32 -25.73 3.34
N ALA A 62 19.48 -25.26 2.43
CA ALA A 62 19.91 -24.73 1.13
C ALA A 62 19.07 -23.53 0.66
N PRO A 63 19.06 -22.40 1.41
CA PRO A 63 18.27 -21.22 1.06
C PRO A 63 18.65 -20.62 -0.31
N THR A 64 19.90 -20.82 -0.75
CA THR A 64 20.41 -20.37 -2.05
C THR A 64 19.69 -21.01 -3.23
N LEU A 65 19.14 -22.21 -3.09
CA LEU A 65 18.34 -22.86 -4.14
C LEU A 65 16.95 -22.21 -4.28
N LEU A 66 16.43 -21.63 -3.19
CA LEU A 66 15.16 -20.89 -3.18
C LEU A 66 15.33 -19.43 -3.64
N LYS A 67 16.55 -18.95 -3.86
CA LYS A 67 16.83 -17.58 -4.29
C LYS A 67 16.06 -17.13 -5.55
N PRO A 68 16.06 -17.87 -6.68
CA PRO A 68 15.30 -17.45 -7.86
C PRO A 68 13.79 -17.40 -7.61
N LEU A 69 13.27 -18.35 -6.81
CA LEU A 69 11.87 -18.38 -6.42
C LEU A 69 11.52 -17.19 -5.51
N ASN A 70 12.40 -16.85 -4.56
CA ASN A 70 12.23 -15.71 -3.66
C ASN A 70 12.16 -14.39 -4.44
N VAL A 71 13.06 -14.20 -5.40
CA VAL A 71 13.06 -13.00 -6.26
C VAL A 71 11.80 -12.94 -7.13
N ALA A 72 11.38 -14.06 -7.71
CA ALA A 72 10.15 -14.11 -8.51
C ALA A 72 8.90 -13.82 -7.66
N TRP A 73 8.78 -14.44 -6.48
CA TRP A 73 7.70 -14.21 -5.52
C TRP A 73 7.66 -12.75 -5.06
N PHE A 74 8.82 -12.18 -4.75
CA PHE A 74 8.93 -10.78 -4.35
C PHE A 74 8.47 -9.83 -5.46
N ARG A 75 8.90 -10.06 -6.72
CA ARG A 75 8.45 -9.27 -7.87
C ARG A 75 6.95 -9.39 -8.10
N ALA A 76 6.39 -10.59 -7.96
CA ALA A 76 4.94 -10.80 -8.03
C ALA A 76 4.21 -10.01 -6.94
N GLY A 77 4.75 -10.00 -5.71
CA GLY A 77 4.24 -9.19 -4.60
C GLY A 77 4.28 -7.68 -4.90
N LEU A 78 5.36 -7.19 -5.52
CA LEU A 78 5.45 -5.78 -5.95
C LEU A 78 4.43 -5.43 -7.04
N LEU A 79 4.23 -6.30 -8.03
CA LEU A 79 3.22 -6.10 -9.07
C LEU A 79 1.81 -6.08 -8.47
N LEU A 80 1.52 -7.00 -7.55
CA LEU A 80 0.26 -7.03 -6.84
C LEU A 80 0.07 -5.76 -6.00
N HIS A 81 1.10 -5.31 -5.31
CA HIS A 81 1.06 -4.06 -4.54
C HIS A 81 0.75 -2.86 -5.43
N ASN A 82 1.34 -2.78 -6.63
CA ASN A 82 1.05 -1.70 -7.58
C ASN A 82 -0.41 -1.66 -8.04
N ILE A 83 -1.14 -2.78 -7.96
CA ILE A 83 -2.57 -2.84 -8.29
C ILE A 83 -3.42 -2.59 -7.03
N VAL A 84 -3.08 -3.25 -5.93
CA VAL A 84 -3.82 -3.18 -4.67
C VAL A 84 -3.73 -1.80 -4.05
N ASN A 85 -2.57 -1.14 -4.11
CA ASN A 85 -2.39 0.19 -3.54
C ASN A 85 -3.37 1.22 -4.13
N PRO A 86 -3.41 1.47 -5.46
CA PRO A 86 -4.40 2.39 -6.04
C PRO A 86 -5.84 1.89 -5.87
N LEU A 87 -6.09 0.57 -5.85
CA LEU A 87 -7.43 0.04 -5.59
C LEU A 87 -7.93 0.42 -4.19
N VAL A 88 -7.10 0.20 -3.16
CA VAL A 88 -7.42 0.55 -1.77
C VAL A 88 -7.53 2.06 -1.61
N MET A 89 -6.60 2.84 -2.18
CA MET A 89 -6.67 4.30 -2.12
C MET A 89 -7.92 4.84 -2.82
N SER A 90 -8.30 4.28 -3.96
CA SER A 90 -9.55 4.60 -4.67
C SER A 90 -10.78 4.23 -3.86
N ALA A 91 -10.79 3.05 -3.24
CA ALA A 91 -11.89 2.62 -2.38
C ALA A 91 -12.05 3.56 -1.17
N ILE A 92 -10.96 3.94 -0.51
CA ILE A 92 -10.99 4.92 0.59
C ILE A 92 -11.52 6.27 0.09
N PHE A 93 -11.05 6.74 -1.07
CA PHE A 93 -11.52 7.99 -1.66
C PHE A 93 -13.04 7.97 -1.90
N VAL A 94 -13.55 6.93 -2.54
CA VAL A 94 -14.97 6.81 -2.90
C VAL A 94 -15.86 6.53 -1.67
N LEU A 95 -15.39 5.75 -0.70
CA LEU A 95 -16.21 5.35 0.45
C LEU A 95 -16.15 6.35 1.61
N VAL A 96 -15.07 7.11 1.73
CA VAL A 96 -14.88 8.05 2.85
C VAL A 96 -14.98 9.48 2.35
N PHE A 97 -14.11 9.88 1.42
CA PHE A 97 -13.98 11.28 1.03
C PHE A 97 -15.15 11.78 0.17
N VAL A 98 -15.61 10.98 -0.79
CA VAL A 98 -16.75 11.34 -1.65
C VAL A 98 -18.04 11.56 -0.84
N PRO A 99 -18.49 10.63 0.04
CA PRO A 99 -19.70 10.87 0.83
C PRO A 99 -19.51 11.97 1.87
N ALA A 100 -18.31 12.12 2.46
CA ALA A 100 -18.04 13.25 3.35
C ALA A 100 -18.18 14.60 2.62
N GLY A 101 -17.63 14.71 1.40
CA GLY A 101 -17.76 15.89 0.55
C GLY A 101 -19.22 16.13 0.11
N LEU A 102 -19.96 15.07 -0.21
CA LEU A 102 -21.38 15.18 -0.56
C LEU A 102 -22.21 15.66 0.62
N LEU A 103 -21.97 15.13 1.82
CA LEU A 103 -22.62 15.56 3.05
C LEU A 103 -22.32 17.05 3.35
N MET A 104 -21.07 17.47 3.16
CA MET A 104 -20.67 18.87 3.30
C MET A 104 -21.39 19.78 2.29
N ARG A 105 -21.52 19.32 1.03
CA ARG A 105 -22.24 20.05 -0.02
C ARG A 105 -23.73 20.23 0.30
N ILE A 106 -24.36 19.25 0.94
CA ILE A 106 -25.77 19.35 1.36
C ILE A 106 -25.93 20.28 2.56
N ARG A 107 -25.03 20.20 3.55
CA ARG A 107 -25.17 20.93 4.83
C ARG A 107 -24.77 22.40 4.76
N HIS A 108 -23.62 22.72 4.17
CA HIS A 108 -22.98 24.03 4.38
C HIS A 108 -22.33 24.63 3.12
N ASP A 109 -22.31 23.92 1.97
CA ASP A 109 -21.69 24.32 0.68
C ASP A 109 -20.61 25.43 0.82
N PRO A 110 -19.49 25.15 1.51
CA PRO A 110 -18.51 26.19 1.84
C PRO A 110 -17.83 26.78 0.60
N LEU A 111 -17.86 26.05 -0.51
CA LEU A 111 -17.32 26.47 -1.80
C LEU A 111 -18.30 27.35 -2.59
N ARG A 112 -19.52 27.59 -2.08
CA ARG A 112 -20.60 28.29 -2.79
C ARG A 112 -20.74 27.75 -4.22
N SER A 113 -20.76 26.43 -4.34
CA SER A 113 -20.65 25.72 -5.62
C SER A 113 -21.84 25.94 -6.55
N ARG A 114 -22.96 26.47 -6.02
CA ARG A 114 -24.15 26.84 -6.79
C ARG A 114 -23.96 28.20 -7.47
N ARG A 115 -24.20 28.23 -8.78
CA ARG A 115 -24.20 29.46 -9.58
C ARG A 115 -25.42 30.32 -9.20
N ALA A 116 -25.19 31.54 -8.76
CA ALA A 116 -26.24 32.51 -8.47
C ALA A 116 -26.59 33.27 -9.75
N THR A 117 -27.78 33.03 -10.29
CA THR A 117 -28.25 33.66 -11.55
C THR A 117 -28.53 35.16 -11.39
N ASP A 118 -28.75 35.63 -10.16
CA ASP A 118 -29.11 37.00 -9.80
C ASP A 118 -27.95 37.77 -9.12
N ALA A 119 -26.73 37.24 -9.17
CA ALA A 119 -25.57 37.90 -8.57
C ALA A 119 -24.83 38.77 -9.59
N SER A 120 -24.66 40.07 -9.29
CA SER A 120 -23.86 41.00 -10.09
C SER A 120 -22.35 40.70 -10.04
N THR A 121 -21.87 40.09 -8.95
CA THR A 121 -20.49 39.63 -8.80
C THR A 121 -20.39 38.47 -7.81
N TYR A 122 -19.46 37.54 -8.07
CA TYR A 122 -19.12 36.43 -7.15
C TYR A 122 -18.01 36.81 -6.16
N TRP A 123 -17.49 38.03 -6.24
CA TRP A 123 -16.40 38.50 -5.40
C TRP A 123 -16.83 38.52 -3.93
N ILE A 124 -16.07 37.85 -3.07
CA ILE A 124 -16.29 37.88 -1.62
C ILE A 124 -15.53 39.08 -1.08
N ASP A 125 -16.27 40.13 -0.76
CA ASP A 125 -15.71 41.35 -0.20
C ASP A 125 -15.23 41.09 1.24
N ARG A 126 -13.91 41.08 1.43
CA ARG A 126 -13.29 40.84 2.75
C ARG A 126 -13.14 42.19 3.44
N LYS A 127 -14.13 42.55 4.26
CA LYS A 127 -14.12 43.83 5.00
C LYS A 127 -13.01 43.93 6.05
N ASP A 128 -12.48 42.79 6.50
CA ASP A 128 -11.46 42.70 7.54
C ASP A 128 -10.19 41.99 7.03
N ALA A 129 -9.52 42.58 6.03
CA ALA A 129 -8.14 42.18 5.76
C ALA A 129 -7.26 42.78 6.86
N TYR A 130 -7.00 42.03 7.93
CA TYR A 130 -5.97 42.40 8.89
C TYR A 130 -4.64 42.46 8.15
N VAL A 131 -4.19 43.66 7.80
CA VAL A 131 -2.93 43.90 7.10
C VAL A 131 -1.80 43.67 8.10
N SER A 132 -1.48 42.40 8.37
CA SER A 132 -0.23 42.08 9.05
C SER A 132 0.91 42.35 8.09
N SER A 133 1.82 43.23 8.49
CA SER A 133 3.04 43.50 7.71
C SER A 133 3.83 42.21 7.51
N MET A 134 4.23 41.93 6.26
CA MET A 134 5.06 40.78 5.88
C MET A 134 6.41 40.72 6.62
N THR A 135 6.79 41.80 7.32
CA THR A 135 7.97 41.87 8.17
C THR A 135 7.89 41.00 9.43
N ARG A 136 6.70 40.50 9.82
CA ARG A 136 6.55 39.56 10.96
C ARG A 136 5.67 38.37 10.59
N GLN A 137 6.21 37.49 9.75
CA GLN A 137 5.56 36.25 9.31
C GLN A 137 6.08 34.98 10.01
N PHE A 138 7.09 35.12 10.88
CA PHE A 138 7.70 34.04 11.66
C PHE A 138 7.79 34.47 13.13
#